data_AF-A0A519UXT0-F1
#
_entry.id   AF-A0A519UXT0-F1
#
_cell.length_a   1.000
_cell.length_b   1.000
_cell.length_c   1.000
_cell.angle_alpha   90.00
_cell.angle_beta   90.00
_cell.angle_gamma   90.00
#
_symmetry.space_group_name_H-M   'P 1'
#
loop_
_entity.id
_entity.type
_entity.pdbx_description
1 polymer ?
#
loop_
_entity_poly.entity_id
_entity_poly.type
_entity_poly.pdbx_seq_one_letter_code
_entity_poly.pdbx_strand_id
1 'polypeptide(L)'
;MHVYAGLNGAAALEHIAGRGDGGALLGAKLRIAKIGAAELQQALATEAKLSPAVAAKQLGRTDFSNVQFGPQQRATIAAAGDVLKRSGTIEASVDVQKTVNELIDPQYATKLAAAPVAVK
;
A
#
# COMPACT_ATOMS: atom_id res chain seq x y z
N MET A 1 34.10 -23.55 -17.95
CA MET A 1 33.92 -22.11 -18.21
C MET A 1 32.60 -21.92 -18.96
N HIS A 2 31.57 -21.37 -18.30
CA HIS A 2 31.01 -20.02 -18.50
C HIS A 2 30.02 -19.94 -19.70
N VAL A 3 28.76 -19.46 -19.66
CA VAL A 3 27.76 -19.04 -18.66
C VAL A 3 26.41 -18.99 -19.39
N TYR A 4 25.30 -19.37 -18.74
CA TYR A 4 23.93 -19.00 -19.10
C TYR A 4 23.74 -17.48 -18.88
N ALA A 5 23.66 -16.65 -19.92
CA ALA A 5 23.44 -15.21 -19.79
C ALA A 5 22.00 -14.83 -20.16
N GLY A 6 21.30 -14.28 -19.17
CA GLY A 6 19.86 -14.01 -19.18
C GLY A 6 19.41 -13.00 -20.23
N LEU A 7 18.32 -13.36 -20.91
CA LEU A 7 17.45 -12.41 -21.58
C LEU A 7 16.74 -11.57 -20.51
N ASN A 8 17.39 -10.47 -20.12
CA ASN A 8 16.78 -9.44 -19.29
C ASN A 8 15.56 -8.86 -20.05
N GLY A 9 14.38 -8.95 -19.44
CA GLY A 9 13.08 -8.53 -20.00
C GLY A 9 12.95 -7.06 -20.39
N ALA A 10 14.03 -6.28 -20.33
CA ALA A 10 14.13 -4.94 -20.92
C ALA A 10 14.19 -4.98 -22.45
N ALA A 11 14.87 -5.98 -23.05
CA ALA A 11 15.04 -6.06 -24.51
C ALA A 11 13.75 -6.47 -25.25
N ALA A 12 12.87 -7.23 -24.59
CA ALA A 12 11.58 -7.63 -25.16
C ALA A 12 10.58 -6.46 -25.27
N LEU A 13 10.79 -5.37 -24.54
CA LEU A 13 9.86 -4.24 -24.44
C LEU A 13 10.07 -3.19 -25.55
N GLU A 14 11.28 -3.08 -26.11
CA GLU A 14 11.54 -2.15 -27.23
C GLU A 14 10.92 -2.65 -28.54
N HIS A 15 10.80 -3.97 -28.73
CA HIS A 15 10.25 -4.55 -29.96
C HIS A 15 8.73 -4.33 -30.11
N ILE A 16 8.03 -3.97 -29.03
CA ILE A 16 6.58 -3.71 -29.02
C ILE A 16 6.24 -2.22 -29.13
N ALA A 17 7.24 -1.33 -29.01
CA ALA A 17 7.06 0.12 -28.99
C ALA A 17 6.87 0.75 -30.39
N GLY A 18 6.92 -0.04 -31.45
CA GLY A 18 6.96 0.44 -32.84
C GLY A 18 5.61 0.68 -33.53
N ARG A 19 4.45 0.65 -32.85
CA ARG A 19 3.16 0.86 -33.54
C ARG A 19 2.08 1.47 -32.63
N GLY A 20 1.88 2.79 -32.77
CA GLY A 20 0.67 3.50 -32.32
C GLY A 20 0.74 4.09 -30.91
N ASP A 21 0.32 5.35 -30.81
CA ASP A 21 0.41 6.28 -29.68
C ASP A 21 -0.19 5.78 -28.34
N GLY A 22 -0.88 4.64 -28.34
CA GLY A 22 -1.35 3.95 -27.14
C GLY A 22 -0.24 3.24 -26.35
N GLY A 23 0.84 2.78 -26.99
CA GLY A 23 1.96 2.10 -26.32
C GLY A 23 2.82 3.04 -25.48
N ALA A 24 3.01 4.28 -25.92
CA ALA A 24 3.74 5.31 -25.19
C ALA A 24 3.00 5.75 -23.91
N LEU A 25 1.67 5.88 -23.99
CA LEU A 25 0.82 6.23 -22.85
C LEU A 25 0.71 5.08 -21.84
N LEU A 26 0.56 3.83 -22.30
CA LEU A 26 0.57 2.66 -21.42
C LEU A 26 1.95 2.50 -20.75
N GLY A 27 3.03 2.69 -21.52
CA GLY A 27 4.39 2.68 -21.00
C GLY A 27 4.67 3.81 -19.99
N ALA A 28 4.10 5.00 -20.18
CA ALA A 28 4.23 6.12 -19.24
C ALA A 28 3.42 5.86 -17.95
N LYS A 29 2.19 5.35 -18.05
CA LYS A 29 1.37 4.95 -16.90
C LYS A 29 2.04 3.83 -16.09
N LEU A 30 2.61 2.82 -16.76
CA LEU A 30 3.38 1.76 -16.11
C LEU A 30 4.65 2.30 -15.45
N ARG A 31 5.32 3.28 -16.07
CA ARG A 31 6.51 3.95 -15.50
C ARG A 31 6.14 4.74 -14.25
N ILE A 32 5.09 5.55 -14.27
CA ILE A 32 4.65 6.33 -13.10
C ILE A 32 4.22 5.41 -11.96
N ALA A 33 3.45 4.34 -12.24
CA ALA A 33 3.06 3.37 -11.23
C ALA A 33 4.26 2.60 -10.64
N LYS A 34 5.25 2.24 -11.46
CA LYS A 34 6.48 1.58 -10.99
C LYS A 34 7.45 2.52 -10.28
N ILE A 35 7.56 3.77 -10.71
CA ILE A 35 8.37 4.80 -10.04
C ILE A 35 7.80 5.05 -8.65
N GLY A 36 6.48 5.27 -8.54
CA GLY A 36 5.82 5.38 -7.24
C GLY A 36 5.99 4.13 -6.36
N ALA A 37 5.97 2.93 -6.94
CA ALA A 37 6.21 1.69 -6.19
C ALA A 37 7.68 1.52 -5.74
N ALA A 38 8.64 1.89 -6.60
CA ALA A 38 10.07 1.82 -6.29
C ALA A 38 10.47 2.86 -5.23
N GLU A 39 9.94 4.09 -5.36
CA GLU A 39 10.11 5.16 -4.38
C GLU A 39 9.47 4.78 -3.04
N LEU A 40 8.27 4.21 -3.05
CA LEU A 40 7.61 3.69 -1.83
C LEU A 40 8.44 2.58 -1.18
N GLN A 41 9.00 1.66 -1.96
CA GLN A 41 9.85 0.60 -1.43
C GLN A 41 11.14 1.16 -0.82
N GLN A 42 11.77 2.13 -1.47
CA GLN A 42 12.98 2.76 -0.97
C GLN A 42 12.72 3.57 0.29
N ALA A 43 11.63 4.34 0.33
CA ALA A 43 11.21 5.07 1.52
C ALA A 43 10.94 4.12 2.69
N LEU A 44 10.17 3.04 2.45
CA LEU A 44 9.90 2.03 3.47
C LEU A 44 11.18 1.35 3.97
N ALA A 45 12.10 1.00 3.07
CA ALA A 45 13.38 0.39 3.45
C ALA A 45 14.22 1.32 4.34
N THR A 46 14.32 2.60 3.97
CA THR A 46 15.11 3.60 4.70
C THR A 46 14.49 3.91 6.07
N GLU A 47 13.23 4.31 6.10
CA GLU A 47 12.57 4.82 7.31
C GLU A 47 12.34 3.71 8.35
N ALA A 48 11.97 2.51 7.89
CA ALA A 48 11.79 1.35 8.77
C ALA A 48 13.06 0.53 8.96
N LYS A 49 14.21 0.96 8.40
CA LYS A 49 15.52 0.28 8.47
C LYS A 49 15.45 -1.19 8.03
N LEU A 50 14.67 -1.46 6.99
CA LEU A 50 14.50 -2.79 6.43
C LEU A 50 15.48 -2.99 5.27
N SER A 51 15.89 -4.24 5.06
CA SER A 51 16.56 -4.58 3.80
C SER A 51 15.59 -4.40 2.62
N PRO A 52 16.08 -4.10 1.40
CA PRO A 52 15.22 -3.96 0.23
C PRO A 52 14.31 -5.17 -0.01
N ALA A 53 14.84 -6.38 0.24
CA ALA A 53 14.08 -7.63 0.11
C ALA A 53 12.95 -7.74 1.14
N VAL A 54 13.17 -7.29 2.38
CA VAL A 54 12.11 -7.29 3.41
C VAL A 54 11.08 -6.21 3.10
N ALA A 55 11.48 -5.00 2.70
CA ALA A 55 10.57 -3.94 2.31
C ALA A 55 9.66 -4.37 1.13
N ALA A 56 10.23 -4.99 0.09
CA ALA A 56 9.47 -5.55 -1.02
C ALA A 56 8.44 -6.60 -0.56
N LYS A 57 8.83 -7.48 0.36
CA LYS A 57 7.95 -8.50 0.94
C LYS A 57 6.82 -7.89 1.78
N GLN A 58 7.07 -6.79 2.49
CA GLN A 58 6.03 -6.08 3.24
C GLN A 58 5.03 -5.42 2.29
N LEU A 59 5.50 -4.73 1.25
CA LEU A 59 4.62 -4.14 0.24
C LEU A 59 3.76 -5.18 -0.48
N GLY A 60 4.29 -6.37 -0.71
CA GLY A 60 3.51 -7.48 -1.29
C GLY A 60 2.43 -8.07 -0.37
N ARG A 61 2.41 -7.72 0.92
CA ARG A 61 1.43 -8.21 1.92
C ARG A 61 0.43 -7.16 2.36
N THR A 62 0.70 -5.89 2.08
CA THR A 62 -0.12 -4.77 2.52
C THR A 62 -0.93 -4.24 1.37
N ASP A 63 -2.25 -4.22 1.54
CA ASP A 63 -3.16 -3.59 0.59
C ASP A 63 -3.34 -2.10 0.95
N PHE A 64 -2.99 -1.22 0.01
CA PHE A 64 -3.14 0.24 0.13
C PHE A 64 -4.29 0.79 -0.73
N SER A 65 -5.08 -0.08 -1.37
CA SER A 65 -6.15 0.33 -2.30
C SER A 65 -7.33 1.00 -1.62
N ASN A 66 -7.54 0.75 -0.32
CA ASN A 66 -8.64 1.32 0.45
C ASN A 66 -8.15 2.09 1.67
N VAL A 67 -8.32 3.41 1.62
CA VAL A 67 -7.97 4.34 2.70
C VAL A 67 -9.10 4.55 3.72
N GLN A 68 -10.31 4.05 3.44
CA GLN A 68 -11.47 4.22 4.32
C GLN A 68 -11.63 3.02 5.27
N PHE A 69 -11.84 3.32 6.56
CA PHE A 69 -12.26 2.33 7.54
C PHE A 69 -13.74 1.96 7.33
N GLY A 70 -13.94 0.90 6.55
CA GLY A 70 -15.25 0.31 6.30
C GLY A 70 -15.76 -0.57 7.46
N PRO A 71 -16.95 -1.18 7.28
CA PRO A 71 -17.58 -1.98 8.32
C PRO A 71 -16.71 -3.14 8.83
N GLN A 72 -15.99 -3.81 7.93
CA GLN A 72 -15.11 -4.92 8.30
C GLN A 72 -13.94 -4.48 9.17
N GLN A 73 -13.27 -3.37 8.84
CA GLN A 73 -12.17 -2.86 9.66
C GLN A 73 -12.66 -2.42 11.05
N ARG A 74 -13.81 -1.74 11.12
CA ARG A 74 -14.43 -1.32 12.39
C ARG A 74 -14.77 -2.52 13.28
N ALA A 75 -15.37 -3.56 12.70
CA ALA A 75 -15.69 -4.79 13.41
C ALA A 75 -14.44 -5.49 13.94
N THR A 76 -13.37 -5.58 13.13
CA THR A 76 -12.10 -6.16 13.55
C THR A 76 -11.46 -5.39 14.72
N ILE A 77 -11.45 -4.06 14.66
CA ILE A 77 -10.89 -3.22 15.74
C ILE A 77 -11.69 -3.41 17.03
N ALA A 78 -13.03 -3.43 16.94
CA ALA A 78 -13.86 -3.62 18.11
C ALA A 78 -13.67 -5.02 18.73
N ALA A 79 -13.59 -6.07 17.91
CA ALA A 79 -13.31 -7.42 18.38
C ALA A 79 -11.93 -7.52 19.05
N ALA A 80 -10.91 -6.83 18.50
CA ALA A 80 -9.60 -6.76 19.13
C ALA A 80 -9.67 -6.07 20.51
N GLY A 81 -10.43 -4.98 20.65
CA GLY A 81 -10.67 -4.34 21.93
C GLY A 81 -11.34 -5.26 22.95
N ASP A 82 -12.32 -6.07 22.53
CA ASP A 82 -12.95 -7.07 23.41
C ASP A 82 -11.95 -8.13 23.91
N VAL A 83 -11.03 -8.57 23.05
CA VAL A 83 -9.95 -9.48 23.45
C VAL A 83 -9.01 -8.80 24.45
N LEU A 84 -8.63 -7.54 24.22
CA LEU A 84 -7.77 -6.78 25.13
C LEU A 84 -8.42 -6.54 26.51
N LYS A 85 -9.75 -6.40 26.57
CA LYS A 85 -10.49 -6.37 27.84
C LYS A 85 -10.38 -7.70 28.57
N ARG A 86 -10.60 -8.81 27.85
CA ARG A 86 -10.53 -10.17 28.41
C ARG A 86 -9.13 -10.53 28.91
N SER A 87 -8.08 -10.00 28.27
CA SER A 87 -6.69 -10.18 28.73
C SER A 87 -6.29 -9.22 29.86
N GLY A 88 -7.16 -8.30 30.27
CA GLY A 88 -6.86 -7.28 31.28
C GLY A 88 -5.86 -6.21 30.81
N THR A 89 -5.60 -6.12 29.50
CA THR A 89 -4.71 -5.11 28.93
C THR A 89 -5.35 -3.73 28.91
N ILE A 90 -6.69 -3.68 28.76
CA ILE A 90 -7.48 -2.46 28.94
C ILE A 90 -8.60 -2.72 29.95
N GLU A 91 -9.01 -1.65 30.65
CA GLU A 91 -9.99 -1.72 31.72
C GLU A 91 -11.33 -2.33 31.27
N ALA A 92 -11.92 -3.18 32.10
CA ALA A 92 -13.18 -3.86 31.80
C ALA A 92 -14.37 -2.88 31.62
N SER A 93 -14.25 -1.67 32.19
CA SER A 93 -15.25 -0.59 32.07
C SER A 93 -15.22 0.15 30.72
N VAL A 94 -14.19 -0.04 29.89
CA VAL A 94 -14.08 0.63 28.59
C VAL A 94 -15.19 0.18 27.65
N ASP A 95 -15.93 1.14 27.10
CA ASP A 95 -16.85 0.92 25.98
C ASP A 95 -16.07 0.97 24.66
N VAL A 96 -15.69 -0.21 24.18
CA VAL A 96 -14.89 -0.36 22.96
C VAL A 96 -15.64 0.14 21.73
N GLN A 97 -16.94 -0.16 21.62
CA GLN A 97 -17.73 0.24 20.46
C GLN A 97 -17.85 1.76 20.37
N LYS A 98 -18.16 2.40 21.50
CA LYS A 98 -18.19 3.86 21.58
C LYS A 98 -16.83 4.47 21.23
N THR A 99 -15.75 3.93 21.81
CA THR A 99 -14.37 4.41 21.56
C THR A 99 -13.99 4.33 20.08
N VAL A 100 -14.30 3.20 19.42
CA VAL A 100 -14.05 3.01 17.97
C VAL A 100 -14.83 4.03 17.14
N ASN A 101 -16.09 4.30 17.48
CA ASN A 101 -16.91 5.26 16.76
C ASN A 101 -16.46 6.71 16.95
N GLU A 102 -15.95 7.06 18.14
CA GLU A 102 -15.45 8.40 18.44
C GLU A 102 -14.07 8.69 17.80
N LEU A 103 -13.19 7.68 17.74
CA LEU A 103 -11.83 7.87 17.24
C LEU A 103 -11.70 7.73 15.71
N ILE A 104 -12.59 6.96 15.06
CA ILE A 104 -12.53 6.82 13.61
C ILE A 104 -13.29 7.97 12.96
N ASP A 105 -12.51 8.94 12.49
CA ASP A 105 -13.01 10.10 11.77
C ASP A 105 -12.90 9.92 10.24
N PRO A 106 -14.02 9.71 9.53
CA PRO A 106 -14.02 9.49 8.09
C PRO A 106 -13.61 10.73 7.29
N GLN A 107 -13.62 11.93 7.87
CA GLN A 107 -13.38 13.17 7.13
C GLN A 107 -11.99 13.20 6.47
N TYR A 108 -10.99 12.59 7.11
CA TYR A 108 -9.62 12.56 6.61
C TYR A 108 -9.51 11.71 5.34
N ALA A 109 -10.20 10.58 5.29
CA ALA A 109 -10.23 9.73 4.11
C ALA A 109 -11.06 10.34 2.98
N THR A 110 -12.18 11.01 3.30
CA THR A 110 -12.99 11.75 2.32
C THR A 110 -12.21 12.88 1.66
N LYS A 111 -11.40 13.63 2.42
CA LYS A 111 -10.53 14.70 1.90
C LYS A 111 -9.51 14.17 0.88
N LEU A 112 -8.96 12.97 1.10
CA LEU A 112 -8.01 12.34 0.17
C LEU A 112 -8.68 11.93 -1.13
N ALA A 113 -9.91 11.42 -1.09
CA ALA A 113 -10.66 11.08 -2.29
C ALA A 113 -11.04 12.31 -3.15
N ALA A 114 -11.17 13.48 -2.52
CA ALA A 114 -11.51 14.73 -3.19
C ALA A 114 -10.31 15.51 -3.76
N ALA A 115 -9.08 15.14 -3.40
CA ALA A 115 -7.87 15.80 -3.87
C ALA A 115 -7.29 15.01 -5.06
N PRO A 116 -7.11 15.62 -6.26
CA PRO A 116 -6.32 14.97 -7.30
C PRO A 116 -4.89 14.80 -6.80
N VAL A 117 -4.38 13.57 -6.83
CA VAL A 117 -2.97 13.28 -6.50
C VAL A 117 -2.11 13.96 -7.56
N ALA A 118 -1.66 15.18 -7.27
CA ALA A 118 -0.73 15.91 -8.11
C ALA A 118 0.66 15.29 -7.95
N VAL A 119 0.99 14.39 -8.87
CA VAL A 119 2.37 13.91 -9.05
C VAL A 119 3.12 15.06 -9.73
N LYS A 120 4.04 15.71 -9.00
CA LYS A 120 4.98 16.69 -9.55
C LYS A 120 6.14 16.01 -10.24
#